data_AF-A4ID11-F1
#
_entry.id   AF-A4ID11-F1
#
_cell.length_a   1.000
_cell.length_b   1.000
_cell.length_c   1.000
_cell.angle_alpha   90.00
_cell.angle_beta   90.00
_cell.angle_gamma   90.00
#
_symmetry.space_group_name_H-M   'P 1'
#
loop_
_entity.id
_entity.type
_entity.pdbx_description
1 polymer ?
#
loop_
_entity_poly.entity_id
_entity_poly.type
_entity_poly.pdbx_seq_one_letter_code
_entity_poly.pdbx_strand_id
1 'polypeptide(L)'
;MFNRLFGKEKQVQPSRSSGGGNTNTAKTMEDMDAAIELLEKREAALEKRMESELAKAKQLYAKKNTQGALQCMKRKKMYEEQLLNIGAQKQNLETLKFTVQNQSMNHEVLRAQIRAKDELKRSNKQMKAEKIEDNMDDLMEEMDKANQVSEALRQPLDNNFVDEDELMNELEMELDGMNLEETQVADAKLPEMPAVPSQKLPAQPVKTKTQEDEDALAALEAELA
;
A
#
# COMPACT_ATOMS: atom_id res chain seq x y z
N MET A 1 -21.73 43.28 31.70
CA MET A 1 -22.34 41.94 31.82
C MET A 1 -22.60 41.36 30.43
N PHE A 2 -21.56 40.86 29.76
CA PHE A 2 -21.67 40.22 28.45
C PHE A 2 -20.91 38.89 28.49
N ASN A 3 -21.61 37.81 28.86
CA ASN A 3 -21.12 36.45 28.72
C ASN A 3 -22.33 35.57 28.46
N ARG A 4 -22.50 35.12 27.21
CA ARG A 4 -23.25 33.92 26.75
C ARG A 4 -23.54 34.02 25.25
N LEU A 5 -22.49 33.85 24.44
CA LEU A 5 -22.62 33.51 23.02
C LEU A 5 -21.75 32.28 22.67
N PHE A 6 -21.62 31.35 23.60
CA PHE A 6 -21.16 29.98 23.31
C PHE A 6 -22.40 29.14 23.00
N GLY A 7 -22.87 29.28 21.76
CA GLY A 7 -23.88 28.42 21.17
C GLY A 7 -23.35 27.00 21.11
N LYS A 8 -24.00 26.11 21.86
CA LYS A 8 -23.73 24.68 21.92
C LYS A 8 -23.69 24.11 20.50
N GLU A 9 -22.50 23.69 20.06
CA GLU A 9 -22.36 22.73 18.97
C GLU A 9 -23.23 21.53 19.31
N LYS A 10 -24.33 21.42 18.58
CA LYS A 10 -25.22 20.28 18.58
C LYS A 10 -24.36 19.13 18.07
N GLN A 11 -23.89 18.30 19.01
CA GLN A 11 -23.19 17.06 18.74
C GLN A 11 -24.04 16.24 17.76
N VAL A 12 -23.73 16.34 16.47
CA VAL A 12 -24.18 15.39 15.47
C VAL A 12 -23.32 14.16 15.76
N GLN A 13 -23.84 13.28 16.62
CA GLN A 13 -23.25 11.98 16.83
C GLN A 13 -23.10 11.31 15.45
N PRO A 14 -21.90 10.88 15.06
CA PRO A 14 -21.71 10.21 13.78
C PRO A 14 -22.46 8.90 13.85
N SER A 15 -23.61 8.83 13.17
CA SER A 15 -24.36 7.60 13.02
C SER A 15 -23.44 6.58 12.36
N ARG A 16 -22.95 5.64 13.16
CA ARG A 16 -22.17 4.47 12.74
C ARG A 16 -23.07 3.54 11.94
N SER A 17 -23.44 3.90 10.71
CA SER A 17 -24.04 2.97 9.73
C SER A 17 -22.92 2.33 8.90
N SER A 18 -21.98 1.65 9.57
CA SER A 18 -20.81 1.05 8.91
C SER A 18 -21.13 -0.22 8.09
N GLY A 19 -22.39 -0.68 8.04
CA GLY A 19 -22.79 -1.92 7.34
C GLY A 19 -23.69 -1.75 6.11
N GLY A 20 -24.24 -0.56 5.85
CA GLY A 20 -25.33 -0.39 4.88
C GLY A 20 -24.92 0.06 3.46
N GLY A 21 -23.63 0.33 3.22
CA GLY A 21 -23.17 0.94 1.96
C GLY A 21 -23.53 0.14 0.71
N ASN A 22 -23.17 -1.14 0.66
CA ASN A 22 -23.42 -1.98 -0.52
C ASN A 22 -24.92 -2.25 -0.74
N THR A 23 -25.69 -2.45 0.33
CA THR A 23 -27.14 -2.71 0.21
C THR A 23 -27.86 -1.50 -0.37
N ASN A 24 -27.43 -0.28 -0.01
CA ASN A 24 -28.02 0.94 -0.53
C ASN A 24 -27.67 1.14 -2.01
N THR A 25 -26.43 0.84 -2.40
CA THR A 25 -25.99 0.91 -3.79
C THR A 25 -26.77 -0.08 -4.67
N ALA A 26 -26.89 -1.34 -4.26
CA ALA A 26 -27.63 -2.36 -5.00
C ALA A 26 -29.11 -1.98 -5.18
N LYS A 27 -29.78 -1.56 -4.10
CA LYS A 27 -31.16 -1.08 -4.16
C LYS A 27 -31.32 0.14 -5.09
N THR A 28 -30.37 1.06 -5.06
CA THR A 28 -30.39 2.23 -5.96
C THR A 28 -30.30 1.81 -7.42
N MET A 29 -29.48 0.79 -7.74
CA MET A 29 -29.41 0.24 -9.10
C MET A 29 -30.71 -0.45 -9.51
N GLU A 30 -31.33 -1.21 -8.61
CA GLU A 30 -32.64 -1.85 -8.85
C GLU A 30 -33.73 -0.80 -9.14
N ASP A 31 -33.78 0.29 -8.36
CA ASP A 31 -34.72 1.39 -8.59
C ASP A 31 -34.49 2.07 -9.94
N MET A 32 -33.22 2.24 -10.35
CA MET A 32 -32.87 2.78 -11.68
C MET A 32 -33.27 1.83 -12.81
N ASP A 33 -33.04 0.53 -12.66
CA ASP A 33 -33.42 -0.48 -13.66
C ASP A 33 -34.95 -0.57 -13.82
N ALA A 34 -35.70 -0.50 -12.71
CA ALA A 34 -37.16 -0.44 -12.75
C ALA A 34 -37.67 0.85 -13.44
N ALA A 35 -36.99 1.98 -13.25
CA ALA A 35 -37.31 3.22 -13.94
C ALA A 35 -37.03 3.12 -15.45
N ILE A 36 -35.92 2.50 -15.86
CA ILE A 36 -35.61 2.24 -17.28
C ILE A 36 -36.69 1.33 -17.90
N GLU A 37 -37.07 0.24 -17.23
CA GLU A 37 -38.12 -0.67 -17.72
C GLU A 37 -39.47 0.05 -17.90
N LEU A 38 -39.82 0.96 -16.97
CA LEU A 38 -41.03 1.78 -17.10
C LEU A 38 -40.96 2.71 -18.31
N LEU A 39 -39.81 3.33 -18.55
CA LEU A 39 -39.56 4.20 -19.71
C LEU A 39 -39.67 3.40 -21.01
N GLU A 40 -39.14 2.19 -21.08
CA GLU A 40 -39.26 1.28 -22.24
C GLU A 40 -40.71 0.87 -22.52
N LYS A 41 -41.48 0.52 -21.49
CA LYS A 41 -42.91 0.24 -21.64
C LYS A 41 -43.67 1.44 -22.17
N ARG A 42 -43.30 2.65 -21.72
CA ARG A 42 -43.89 3.91 -22.18
C ARG A 42 -43.51 4.21 -23.62
N GLU A 43 -42.26 3.96 -24.00
CA GLU A 43 -41.73 4.08 -25.35
C GLU A 43 -42.56 3.24 -26.33
N ALA A 44 -42.67 1.93 -26.08
CA ALA A 44 -43.46 1.01 -26.89
C ALA A 44 -44.95 1.42 -27.00
N ALA A 45 -45.53 1.93 -25.91
CA ALA A 45 -46.90 2.43 -25.92
C ALA A 45 -47.08 3.69 -26.79
N LEU A 46 -46.09 4.59 -26.81
CA LEU A 46 -46.10 5.79 -27.64
C LEU A 46 -45.90 5.46 -29.12
N GLU A 47 -45.01 4.51 -29.44
CA GLU A 47 -44.81 4.02 -30.81
C GLU A 47 -46.11 3.45 -31.39
N LYS A 48 -46.80 2.58 -30.65
CA LYS A 48 -48.11 2.05 -31.05
C LYS A 48 -49.17 3.14 -31.25
N ARG A 49 -49.15 4.19 -30.42
CA ARG A 49 -50.05 5.35 -30.58
C ARG A 49 -49.71 6.15 -31.83
N MET A 50 -48.44 6.32 -32.16
CA MET A 50 -48.00 6.97 -33.39
C MET A 50 -48.45 6.22 -34.63
N GLU A 51 -48.32 4.90 -34.65
CA GLU A 51 -48.81 4.05 -35.74
C GLU A 51 -50.32 4.21 -35.92
N SER A 52 -51.08 4.17 -34.81
CA SER A 52 -52.53 4.40 -34.83
C SER A 52 -52.89 5.78 -35.37
N GLU A 53 -52.22 6.85 -34.93
CA GLU A 53 -52.47 8.19 -35.45
C GLU A 53 -52.10 8.33 -36.92
N LEU A 54 -51.03 7.67 -37.37
CA LEU A 54 -50.65 7.63 -38.79
C LEU A 54 -51.72 6.90 -39.63
N ALA A 55 -52.22 5.77 -39.15
CA ALA A 55 -53.29 5.03 -39.81
C ALA A 55 -54.58 5.87 -39.92
N LYS A 56 -54.99 6.53 -38.82
CA LYS A 56 -56.14 7.45 -38.82
C LYS A 56 -55.92 8.63 -39.77
N ALA A 57 -54.72 9.21 -39.81
CA ALA A 57 -54.38 10.30 -40.71
C ALA A 57 -54.56 9.89 -42.18
N LYS A 58 -54.05 8.71 -42.56
CA LYS A 58 -54.21 8.15 -43.92
C LYS A 58 -55.68 7.94 -44.27
N GLN A 59 -56.48 7.37 -43.36
CA GLN A 59 -57.91 7.14 -43.57
C GLN A 59 -58.69 8.46 -43.73
N LEU A 60 -58.41 9.47 -42.91
CA LEU A 60 -59.07 10.77 -42.98
C LEU A 60 -58.69 11.52 -44.27
N TYR A 61 -57.43 11.44 -44.67
CA TYR A 61 -56.94 12.04 -45.91
C TYR A 61 -57.60 11.41 -47.15
N ALA A 62 -57.74 10.08 -47.19
CA ALA A 62 -58.46 9.37 -48.25
C ALA A 62 -59.94 9.80 -48.35
N LYS A 63 -60.56 10.16 -47.22
CA LYS A 63 -61.92 10.73 -47.16
C LYS A 63 -61.98 12.23 -47.44
N LYS A 64 -60.91 12.84 -47.96
CA LYS A 64 -60.75 14.29 -48.20
C LYS A 64 -60.94 15.16 -46.94
N ASN A 65 -60.88 14.58 -45.75
CA ASN A 65 -60.91 15.31 -44.49
C ASN A 65 -59.48 15.72 -44.09
N THR A 66 -58.97 16.77 -44.73
CA THR A 66 -57.60 17.27 -44.54
C THR A 66 -57.37 17.83 -43.13
N GLN A 67 -58.36 18.50 -42.55
CA GLN A 67 -58.27 19.06 -41.19
C GLN A 67 -58.15 17.96 -40.13
N GLY A 68 -58.95 16.91 -40.25
CA GLY A 68 -58.87 15.74 -39.36
C GLY A 68 -57.51 15.03 -39.50
N ALA A 69 -57.03 14.83 -40.73
CA ALA A 69 -55.72 14.23 -40.98
C ALA A 69 -54.58 15.06 -40.38
N LEU A 70 -54.65 16.39 -40.49
CA LEU A 70 -53.66 17.31 -39.90
C LEU A 70 -53.64 17.19 -38.36
N GLN A 71 -54.79 17.08 -37.71
CA GLN A 71 -54.85 16.89 -36.24
C GLN A 71 -54.20 15.57 -35.80
N CYS A 72 -54.41 14.48 -36.54
CA CYS A 72 -53.72 13.21 -36.30
C CYS A 72 -52.19 13.38 -36.41
N MET A 73 -51.72 14.07 -37.46
CA MET A 73 -50.29 14.32 -37.65
C MET A 73 -49.69 15.19 -36.54
N LYS A 74 -50.44 16.18 -36.02
CA LYS A 74 -50.00 16.97 -34.86
C LYS A 74 -49.83 16.10 -33.60
N ARG A 75 -50.78 15.20 -33.33
CA ARG A 75 -50.66 14.25 -32.20
C ARG A 75 -49.48 13.30 -32.38
N LYS A 76 -49.26 12.78 -33.59
CA LYS A 76 -48.09 11.95 -33.90
C LYS A 76 -46.78 12.68 -33.58
N LYS A 77 -46.63 13.94 -34.02
CA LYS A 77 -45.44 14.76 -33.70
C LYS A 77 -45.25 14.98 -32.20
N MET A 78 -46.33 15.19 -31.45
CA MET A 78 -46.26 15.32 -29.98
C MET A 78 -45.79 14.03 -29.30
N TYR A 79 -46.09 12.86 -29.88
CA TYR A 79 -45.56 11.59 -29.39
C TYR A 79 -44.08 11.39 -29.77
N GLU A 80 -43.66 11.83 -30.96
CA GLU A 80 -42.24 11.83 -31.36
C GLU A 80 -41.37 12.65 -30.41
N GLU A 81 -41.84 13.84 -30.02
CA GLU A 81 -41.15 14.69 -29.04
C GLU A 81 -41.07 14.01 -27.67
N GLN A 82 -42.13 13.33 -27.24
CA GLN A 82 -42.10 12.54 -26.00
C GLN A 82 -41.11 11.37 -26.09
N LEU A 83 -41.00 10.69 -27.23
CA LEU A 83 -40.02 9.62 -27.42
C LEU A 83 -38.59 10.15 -27.32
N LEU A 84 -38.30 11.30 -27.92
CA LEU A 84 -36.98 11.93 -27.81
C LEU A 84 -36.63 12.25 -26.35
N ASN A 85 -37.60 12.80 -25.60
CA ASN A 85 -37.41 13.07 -24.18
C ASN A 85 -37.19 11.78 -23.35
N ILE A 86 -37.92 10.70 -23.65
CA ILE A 86 -37.74 9.40 -23.00
C ILE A 86 -36.35 8.84 -23.30
N GLY A 87 -35.88 8.91 -24.55
CA GLY A 87 -34.53 8.49 -24.92
C GLY A 87 -33.46 9.23 -24.12
N ALA A 88 -33.58 10.54 -23.98
CA ALA A 88 -32.67 11.35 -23.16
C ALA A 88 -32.72 10.96 -21.67
N GLN A 89 -33.90 10.65 -21.13
CA GLN A 89 -34.06 10.20 -19.75
C GLN A 89 -33.41 8.83 -19.51
N LYS A 90 -33.57 7.87 -20.44
CA LYS A 90 -32.92 6.56 -20.38
C LYS A 90 -31.40 6.69 -20.36
N GLN A 91 -30.83 7.45 -21.30
CA GLN A 91 -29.38 7.68 -21.37
C GLN A 91 -28.83 8.33 -20.08
N ASN A 92 -29.59 9.25 -19.47
CA ASN A 92 -29.21 9.84 -18.20
C ASN A 92 -29.18 8.78 -17.08
N LEU A 93 -30.21 7.95 -16.97
CA LEU A 93 -30.25 6.86 -15.98
C LEU A 93 -29.11 5.86 -16.17
N GLU A 94 -28.78 5.48 -17.40
CA GLU A 94 -27.64 4.60 -17.70
C GLU A 94 -26.31 5.23 -17.28
N THR A 95 -26.12 6.52 -17.58
CA THR A 95 -24.92 7.27 -17.16
C THR A 95 -24.82 7.35 -15.64
N LEU A 96 -25.94 7.57 -14.95
CA LEU A 96 -25.99 7.59 -13.49
C LEU A 96 -25.68 6.22 -12.90
N LYS A 97 -26.20 5.13 -13.49
CA LYS A 97 -25.91 3.77 -13.05
C LYS A 97 -24.41 3.46 -13.14
N PHE A 98 -23.79 3.78 -14.28
CA PHE A 98 -22.33 3.66 -14.45
C PHE A 98 -21.58 4.49 -13.39
N THR A 99 -22.01 5.73 -13.15
CA THR A 99 -21.39 6.61 -12.16
C THR A 99 -21.49 6.04 -10.74
N VAL A 100 -22.64 5.51 -10.35
CA VAL A 100 -22.86 4.89 -9.04
C VAL A 100 -22.03 3.62 -8.88
N GLN A 101 -21.91 2.80 -9.93
CA GLN A 101 -21.03 1.62 -9.94
C GLN A 101 -19.57 2.03 -9.73
N ASN A 102 -19.07 3.00 -10.50
CA ASN A 102 -17.71 3.49 -10.38
C ASN A 102 -17.45 4.11 -9.00
N GLN A 103 -18.41 4.86 -8.46
CA GLN A 103 -18.31 5.42 -7.11
C GLN A 103 -18.24 4.32 -6.04
N SER A 104 -18.98 3.22 -6.20
CA SER A 104 -18.89 2.06 -5.30
C SER A 104 -17.50 1.43 -5.33
N MET A 105 -16.93 1.25 -6.52
CA MET A 105 -15.56 0.74 -6.70
C MET A 105 -14.53 1.67 -6.07
N ASN A 106 -14.62 2.97 -6.32
CA ASN A 106 -13.72 3.98 -5.73
C ASN A 106 -13.79 3.97 -4.20
N HIS A 107 -14.97 3.75 -3.63
CA HIS A 107 -15.14 3.63 -2.19
C HIS A 107 -14.49 2.36 -1.62
N GLU A 108 -14.51 1.26 -2.36
CA GLU A 108 -13.80 0.03 -1.98
C GLU A 108 -12.28 0.21 -2.04
N VAL A 109 -11.77 0.84 -3.09
CA VAL A 109 -10.35 1.23 -3.20
C VAL A 109 -9.94 2.11 -2.01
N LEU A 110 -10.74 3.13 -1.68
CA LEU A 110 -10.48 3.99 -0.54
C LEU A 110 -10.49 3.22 0.79
N ARG A 111 -11.41 2.26 0.97
CA ARG A 111 -11.43 1.40 2.15
C ARG A 111 -10.16 0.56 2.26
N ALA A 112 -9.69 -0.02 1.15
CA ALA A 112 -8.43 -0.77 1.13
C ALA A 112 -7.25 0.12 1.50
N GLN A 113 -7.18 1.34 0.95
CA GLN A 113 -6.16 2.34 1.30
C GLN A 113 -6.20 2.72 2.79
N ILE A 114 -7.40 2.91 3.37
CA ILE A 114 -7.56 3.21 4.80
C ILE A 114 -7.01 2.05 5.65
N ARG A 115 -7.34 0.80 5.31
CA ARG A 115 -6.82 -0.38 6.02
C ARG A 115 -5.30 -0.47 5.92
N ALA A 116 -4.73 -0.28 4.72
CA ALA A 116 -3.29 -0.27 4.51
C ALA A 116 -2.60 0.83 5.33
N LYS A 117 -3.15 2.04 5.34
CA LYS A 117 -2.66 3.16 6.16
C LYS A 117 -2.71 2.82 7.66
N ASP A 118 -3.78 2.19 8.13
CA ASP A 118 -3.91 1.83 9.55
C ASP A 118 -2.93 0.71 9.95
N GLU A 119 -2.66 -0.25 9.06
CA GLU A 119 -1.63 -1.28 9.26
C GLU A 119 -0.22 -0.69 9.27
N LEU A 120 0.09 0.20 8.31
CA LEU A 120 1.36 0.94 8.30
C LEU A 120 1.56 1.77 9.57
N LYS A 121 0.51 2.44 10.06
CA LYS A 121 0.55 3.16 11.34
C LYS A 121 0.85 2.21 12.51
N ARG A 122 0.30 1.01 12.51
CA ARG A 122 0.55 0.01 13.55
C ARG A 122 1.99 -0.50 13.49
N SER A 123 2.47 -0.88 12.30
CA SER A 123 3.86 -1.29 12.08
C SER A 123 4.84 -0.21 12.53
N ASN A 124 4.62 1.03 12.12
CA ASN A 124 5.47 2.16 12.52
C ASN A 124 5.43 2.41 14.04
N LYS A 125 4.27 2.19 14.69
CA LYS A 125 4.18 2.25 16.15
C LYS A 125 4.94 1.11 16.84
N GLN A 126 5.05 -0.06 16.24
CA GLN A 126 5.86 -1.16 16.78
C GLN A 126 7.35 -0.91 16.59
N MET A 127 7.74 -0.29 15.47
CA MET A 127 9.10 0.14 15.15
C MET A 127 9.53 1.44 15.84
N LYS A 128 8.59 2.15 16.48
CA LYS A 128 8.75 3.44 17.20
C LYS A 128 10.21 3.84 17.39
N ALA A 129 10.56 5.01 16.86
CA ALA A 129 11.89 5.62 16.99
C ALA A 129 12.44 5.61 18.42
N GLU A 130 11.59 5.71 19.45
CA GLU A 130 11.98 5.55 20.86
C GLU A 130 12.77 4.26 21.11
N LYS A 131 12.32 3.12 20.57
CA LYS A 131 13.08 1.86 20.67
C LYS A 131 14.36 1.86 19.85
N ILE A 132 14.41 2.63 18.76
CA ILE A 132 15.62 2.74 17.95
C ILE A 132 16.64 3.58 18.70
N GLU A 133 16.23 4.69 19.32
CA GLU A 133 17.08 5.51 20.19
C GLU A 133 17.59 4.68 21.37
N ASP A 134 16.70 4.00 22.13
CA ASP A 134 17.10 3.12 23.24
C ASP A 134 18.08 2.03 22.77
N ASN A 135 17.80 1.35 21.65
CA ASN A 135 18.69 0.32 21.11
C ASN A 135 20.04 0.89 20.61
N MET A 136 20.08 2.14 20.15
CA MET A 136 21.32 2.79 19.70
C MET A 136 22.17 3.20 20.90
N ASP A 137 21.55 3.65 21.99
CA ASP A 137 22.25 3.94 23.24
C ASP A 137 22.81 2.66 23.86
N ASP A 138 22.03 1.58 23.93
CA ASP A 138 22.49 0.25 24.36
C ASP A 138 23.66 -0.25 23.49
N LEU A 139 23.60 -0.02 22.18
CA LEU A 139 24.68 -0.39 21.26
C LEU A 139 25.95 0.42 21.51
N MET A 140 25.84 1.73 21.82
CA MET A 140 27.00 2.54 22.22
C MET A 140 27.61 2.04 23.52
N GLU A 141 26.79 1.68 24.52
CA GLU A 141 27.27 1.12 25.78
C GLU A 141 28.04 -0.19 25.58
N GLU A 142 27.54 -1.10 24.72
CA GLU A 142 28.22 -2.35 24.40
C GLU A 142 29.52 -2.13 23.60
N MET A 143 29.57 -1.13 22.71
CA MET A 143 30.82 -0.75 22.04
C MET A 143 31.86 -0.24 23.04
N ASP A 144 31.44 0.54 24.04
CA ASP A 144 32.34 1.03 25.09
C ASP A 144 32.85 -0.11 25.98
N LYS A 145 32.00 -1.07 26.35
CA LYS A 145 32.44 -2.29 27.06
C LYS A 145 33.44 -3.08 26.23
N ALA A 146 33.19 -3.26 24.94
CA ALA A 146 34.13 -3.96 24.05
C ALA A 146 35.49 -3.23 23.98
N ASN A 147 35.49 -1.89 23.92
CA ASN A 147 36.71 -1.09 23.98
C ASN A 147 37.42 -1.22 25.33
N GLN A 148 36.69 -1.23 26.45
CA GLN A 148 37.25 -1.45 27.78
C GLN A 148 37.85 -2.84 27.93
N VAL A 149 37.22 -3.88 27.39
CA VAL A 149 37.77 -5.25 27.36
C VAL A 149 39.04 -5.29 26.50
N SER A 150 39.01 -4.64 25.34
CA SER A 150 40.18 -4.51 24.46
C SER A 150 41.34 -3.83 25.19
N GLU A 151 41.09 -2.76 25.95
CA GLU A 151 42.14 -2.13 26.75
C GLU A 151 42.58 -2.94 27.98
N ALA A 152 41.66 -3.62 28.66
CA ALA A 152 42.02 -4.52 29.76
C ALA A 152 42.90 -5.69 29.29
N LEU A 153 42.69 -6.18 28.06
CA LEU A 153 43.54 -7.19 27.43
C LEU A 153 44.90 -6.64 26.98
N ARG A 154 44.97 -5.35 26.64
CA ARG A 154 46.24 -4.67 26.35
C ARG A 154 47.03 -4.34 27.60
N GLN A 155 46.38 -4.23 28.76
CA GLN A 155 47.03 -3.98 30.03
C GLN A 155 47.94 -5.17 30.36
N PRO A 156 49.27 -4.97 30.40
CA PRO A 156 50.19 -6.05 30.75
C PRO A 156 49.86 -6.55 32.16
N LEU A 157 49.67 -7.87 32.31
CA LEU A 157 49.38 -8.51 33.59
C LEU A 157 50.56 -8.44 34.57
N ASP A 158 51.75 -8.17 34.04
CA ASP A 158 52.97 -8.08 34.83
C ASP A 158 53.34 -6.61 35.04
N ASN A 159 53.24 -6.16 36.28
CA ASN A 159 53.83 -4.91 36.74
C ASN A 159 55.34 -5.02 36.92
N ASN A 160 55.94 -6.19 36.69
CA ASN A 160 57.39 -6.32 36.54
C ASN A 160 57.82 -5.84 35.15
N PHE A 161 57.39 -4.64 34.76
CA PHE A 161 58.27 -3.80 33.97
C PHE A 161 59.46 -3.51 34.86
N VAL A 162 60.41 -4.44 34.88
CA VAL A 162 61.71 -4.13 35.37
C VAL A 162 62.23 -3.09 34.39
N ASP A 163 62.50 -1.90 34.91
CA ASP A 163 63.00 -0.80 34.11
C ASP A 163 64.29 -1.30 33.45
N GLU A 164 64.27 -1.44 32.12
CA GLU A 164 65.42 -1.97 31.38
C GLU A 164 66.65 -1.09 31.63
N ASP A 165 66.46 0.21 31.89
CA ASP A 165 67.54 1.13 32.25
C ASP A 165 68.07 0.88 33.68
N GLU A 166 67.20 0.47 34.62
CA GLU A 166 67.60 0.06 35.98
C GLU A 166 68.35 -1.27 35.95
N LEU A 167 67.87 -2.24 35.17
CA LEU A 167 68.54 -3.53 34.97
C LEU A 167 69.91 -3.37 34.32
N MET A 168 70.02 -2.50 33.32
CA MET A 168 71.30 -2.23 32.65
C MET A 168 72.32 -1.60 33.60
N ASN A 169 71.89 -0.67 34.47
CA ASN A 169 72.78 -0.12 35.50
C ASN A 169 73.21 -1.17 36.54
N GLU A 170 72.29 -2.01 37.00
CA GLU A 170 72.61 -3.07 37.95
C GLU A 170 73.54 -4.12 37.33
N LEU A 171 73.32 -4.48 36.05
CA LEU A 171 74.19 -5.35 35.28
C LEU A 171 75.58 -4.74 35.08
N GLU A 172 75.69 -3.46 34.72
CA GLU A 172 76.98 -2.77 34.57
C GLU A 172 77.76 -2.76 35.89
N MET A 173 77.08 -2.53 37.02
CA MET A 173 77.72 -2.58 38.35
C MET A 173 78.18 -3.99 38.74
N GLU A 174 77.37 -5.02 38.48
CA GLU A 174 77.76 -6.41 38.76
C GLU A 174 78.89 -6.87 37.86
N LEU A 175 78.87 -6.53 36.57
CA LEU A 175 79.90 -6.88 35.60
C LEU A 175 81.21 -6.14 35.86
N ASP A 176 81.18 -4.86 36.22
CA ASP A 176 82.41 -4.15 36.65
C ASP A 176 82.98 -4.74 37.96
N GLY A 177 82.13 -5.33 38.81
CA GLY A 177 82.56 -6.11 39.98
C GLY A 177 83.05 -7.53 39.63
N MET A 178 82.54 -8.11 38.55
CA MET A 178 82.83 -9.46 38.07
C MET A 178 83.56 -9.38 36.73
N ASN A 179 84.83 -8.99 36.80
CA ASN A 179 85.89 -9.22 35.80
C ASN A 179 85.45 -10.16 34.66
N LEU A 180 84.91 -9.60 33.57
CA LEU A 180 84.29 -10.32 32.45
C LEU A 180 85.32 -11.20 31.73
N GLU A 181 85.46 -12.45 32.17
CA GLU A 181 86.08 -13.51 31.41
C GLU A 181 85.09 -14.67 31.24
N GLU A 182 84.74 -14.91 29.97
CA GLU A 182 84.29 -16.20 29.42
C GLU A 182 82.84 -16.62 29.83
N THR A 183 81.88 -16.95 28.96
CA THR A 183 81.98 -17.71 27.71
C THR A 183 80.62 -17.69 26.98
N GLN A 184 80.64 -17.15 25.76
CA GLN A 184 80.01 -17.61 24.52
C GLN A 184 78.77 -18.56 24.55
N VAL A 185 77.66 -18.00 24.04
CA VAL A 185 76.70 -18.54 23.03
C VAL A 185 76.58 -20.07 22.88
N ALA A 186 75.37 -20.59 23.15
CA ALA A 186 74.90 -21.83 22.55
C ALA A 186 73.39 -21.75 22.25
N ASP A 187 73.09 -21.47 20.99
CA ASP A 187 71.79 -21.55 20.32
C ASP A 187 71.06 -22.87 20.58
N ALA A 188 69.81 -22.80 21.05
CA ALA A 188 68.87 -23.94 21.01
C ALA A 188 67.58 -23.53 20.27
N LYS A 189 67.52 -23.94 19.00
CA LYS A 189 66.46 -23.69 18.02
C LYS A 189 65.09 -24.27 18.42
N LEU A 190 64.04 -23.49 18.12
CA LEU A 190 62.62 -23.83 18.28
C LEU A 190 62.11 -24.87 17.24
N PRO A 191 61.15 -25.74 17.61
CA PRO A 191 60.51 -26.70 16.70
C PRO A 191 59.32 -26.13 15.91
N GLU A 192 59.15 -26.65 14.70
CA GLU A 192 58.31 -26.18 13.58
C GLU A 192 56.85 -26.70 13.64
N MET A 193 55.86 -25.85 13.33
CA MET A 193 54.42 -26.15 13.45
C MET A 193 53.78 -26.66 12.13
N PRO A 194 52.74 -27.53 12.19
CA PRO A 194 52.11 -28.12 11.00
C PRO A 194 51.03 -27.24 10.33
N ALA A 195 50.91 -27.37 9.00
CA ALA A 195 50.10 -26.55 8.11
C ALA A 195 48.64 -27.02 7.94
N VAL A 196 47.72 -26.05 7.78
CA VAL A 196 46.25 -26.23 7.67
C VAL A 196 45.76 -26.34 6.21
N PRO A 197 44.67 -27.10 5.92
CA PRO A 197 44.22 -27.40 4.56
C PRO A 197 43.23 -26.37 4.00
N SER A 198 43.47 -25.91 2.77
CA SER A 198 42.64 -24.96 2.02
C SER A 198 41.83 -25.69 0.93
N GLN A 199 40.52 -25.91 1.12
CA GLN A 199 39.62 -26.42 0.08
C GLN A 199 38.53 -25.41 -0.30
N LYS A 200 38.28 -25.31 -1.61
CA LYS A 200 37.45 -24.30 -2.29
C LYS A 200 36.01 -24.83 -2.47
N LEU A 201 35.02 -24.02 -2.08
CA LEU A 201 33.59 -24.36 -2.11
C LEU A 201 32.97 -24.28 -3.53
N PRO A 202 32.01 -25.16 -3.89
CA PRO A 202 31.36 -25.21 -5.20
C PRO A 202 30.22 -24.20 -5.38
N ALA A 203 30.08 -23.69 -6.61
CA ALA A 203 29.17 -22.62 -7.02
C ALA A 203 27.71 -23.08 -7.21
N GLN A 204 26.77 -22.28 -6.70
CA GLN A 204 25.33 -22.52 -6.72
C GLN A 204 24.67 -21.85 -7.95
N PRO A 205 23.74 -22.51 -8.65
CA PRO A 205 23.12 -21.97 -9.87
C PRO A 205 22.02 -20.95 -9.55
N VAL A 206 22.13 -19.76 -10.14
CA VAL A 206 21.22 -18.62 -9.99
C VAL A 206 20.01 -18.84 -10.90
N LYS A 207 18.83 -19.08 -10.31
CA LYS A 207 17.56 -19.09 -11.06
C LYS A 207 17.16 -17.65 -11.37
N THR A 208 16.91 -17.37 -12.65
CA THR A 208 16.60 -16.06 -13.21
C THR A 208 15.17 -15.63 -12.88
N LYS A 209 15.05 -14.45 -12.25
CA LYS A 209 13.82 -13.79 -11.78
C LYS A 209 12.68 -13.67 -12.81
N THR A 210 12.99 -13.72 -14.10
CA THR A 210 12.01 -13.58 -15.18
C THR A 210 10.93 -14.67 -15.21
N GLN A 211 11.22 -15.87 -14.69
CA GLN A 211 10.22 -16.94 -14.65
C GLN A 211 9.20 -16.77 -13.51
N GLU A 212 9.60 -16.18 -12.39
CA GLU A 212 8.68 -15.95 -11.26
C GLU A 212 7.66 -14.85 -11.57
N ASP A 213 8.05 -13.83 -12.36
CA ASP A 213 7.17 -12.72 -12.69
C ASP A 213 6.04 -13.11 -13.66
N GLU A 214 6.30 -13.98 -14.65
CA GLU A 214 5.25 -14.44 -15.59
C GLU A 214 4.23 -15.37 -14.92
N ASP A 215 4.70 -16.30 -14.07
CA ASP A 215 3.82 -17.19 -13.32
C ASP A 215 2.95 -16.42 -12.32
N ALA A 216 3.50 -15.37 -11.68
CA ALA A 216 2.77 -14.52 -10.77
C ALA A 216 1.67 -13.69 -11.47
N LEU A 217 1.93 -13.20 -12.69
CA LEU A 217 0.95 -12.43 -13.44
C LEU A 217 -0.23 -13.29 -13.89
N ALA A 218 0.05 -14.51 -14.39
CA ALA A 218 -0.98 -15.45 -14.84
C ALA A 218 -1.90 -15.91 -13.69
N ALA A 219 -1.35 -16.10 -12.48
CA ALA A 219 -2.13 -16.46 -11.31
C ALA A 219 -3.13 -15.37 -10.89
N LEU A 220 -2.75 -14.09 -11.05
CA LEU A 220 -3.57 -12.94 -10.67
C LEU A 220 -4.76 -12.72 -11.62
N GLU A 221 -4.56 -12.97 -12.92
CA GLU A 221 -5.65 -12.88 -13.90
C GLU A 221 -6.72 -13.98 -13.69
N ALA A 222 -6.31 -15.17 -13.25
CA ALA A 222 -7.22 -16.28 -12.99
C ALA A 222 -8.11 -16.06 -11.75
N GLU A 223 -7.68 -15.25 -10.77
CA GLU A 223 -8.48 -14.95 -9.56
C GLU A 223 -9.52 -13.85 -9.81
N LEU A 224 -9.37 -13.07 -10.88
CA LEU A 224 -10.28 -11.97 -11.24
C LEU A 224 -11.40 -12.37 -12.23
N ALA A 225 -11.37 -13.59 -12.77
CA ALA A 225 -12.39 -14.13 -13.68
C ALA A 225 -13.44 -14.95 -12.94
#